data_AF-A0A9W6W0P0-F1
#
_entry.id   AF-A0A9W6W0P0-F1
#
_cell.length_a   1.000
_cell.length_b   1.000
_cell.length_c   1.000
_cell.angle_alpha   90.00
_cell.angle_beta   90.00
_cell.angle_gamma   90.00
#
_symmetry.space_group_name_H-M   'P 1'
#
loop_
_entity.id
_entity.type
_entity.pdbx_description
1 polymer ?
#
loop_
_entity_poly.entity_id
_entity_poly.type
_entity_poly.pdbx_seq_one_letter_code
_entity_poly.pdbx_strand_id
1 'polypeptide(L)'
;MDWQELTDLTHGRPFVVERVRLADSGVVVEGRFEPPQLAQLSVDDQVFVAAFLRSHGSIKEMGRIFGVSYPTIKSRLNRIAEHLDFVDVDPAPTGADVVDRLRRGEISAQEALAELEKS
;
A
#
# COMPACT_ATOMS: atom_id res chain seq x y z
N MET A 1 -16.08 -19.99 -5.62
CA MET A 1 -15.07 -19.14 -6.24
C MET A 1 -14.84 -17.96 -5.32
N ASP A 2 -13.64 -17.84 -4.79
CA ASP A 2 -13.26 -16.70 -3.97
C ASP A 2 -12.62 -15.60 -4.83
N TRP A 3 -12.25 -14.49 -4.20
CA TRP A 3 -11.66 -13.34 -4.90
C TRP A 3 -10.27 -13.63 -5.50
N GLN A 4 -9.50 -14.52 -4.87
CA GLN A 4 -8.13 -14.83 -5.33
C GLN A 4 -8.19 -15.66 -6.61
N GLU A 5 -9.08 -16.66 -6.66
CA GLU A 5 -9.36 -17.42 -7.88
C GLU A 5 -9.85 -16.51 -9.01
N LEU A 6 -10.74 -15.55 -8.70
CA LEU A 6 -11.22 -14.58 -9.70
C LEU A 6 -10.07 -13.72 -10.23
N THR A 7 -9.19 -13.22 -9.35
CA THR A 7 -8.02 -12.42 -9.73
C THR A 7 -7.07 -13.24 -10.61
N ASP A 8 -6.78 -14.48 -10.25
CA ASP A 8 -5.88 -15.35 -11.02
C ASP A 8 -6.40 -15.60 -12.46
N LEU A 9 -7.71 -15.81 -12.61
CA LEU A 9 -8.37 -16.00 -13.91
C LEU A 9 -8.26 -14.79 -14.85
N THR A 10 -8.07 -13.58 -14.31
CA THR A 10 -7.84 -12.40 -15.16
C THR A 10 -6.47 -12.44 -15.84
N HIS A 11 -5.51 -13.18 -15.27
CA HIS A 11 -4.11 -13.21 -15.66
C HIS A 11 -3.49 -11.80 -15.74
N GLY A 12 -3.86 -10.92 -14.79
CA GLY A 12 -3.37 -9.54 -14.75
C GLY A 12 -3.92 -8.64 -15.86
N ARG A 13 -4.92 -9.09 -16.62
CA ARG A 13 -5.59 -8.26 -17.61
C ARG A 13 -6.60 -7.34 -16.93
N PRO A 14 -6.78 -6.10 -17.44
CA PRO A 14 -7.82 -5.21 -16.94
C PRO A 14 -9.20 -5.88 -17.01
N PHE A 15 -9.98 -5.71 -15.94
CA PHE A 15 -11.35 -6.21 -15.85
C PHE A 15 -12.24 -5.14 -15.22
N VAL A 16 -13.54 -5.26 -15.46
CA VAL A 16 -14.56 -4.42 -14.83
C VAL A 16 -15.52 -5.30 -14.05
N VAL A 17 -16.07 -4.76 -12.98
CA VAL A 17 -17.20 -5.37 -12.28
C VAL A 17 -18.48 -4.88 -12.96
N GLU A 18 -19.29 -5.81 -13.46
CA GLU A 18 -20.54 -5.46 -14.16
C GLU A 18 -21.79 -5.52 -13.25
N ARG A 19 -21.70 -6.24 -12.13
CA ARG A 19 -22.83 -6.51 -11.25
C ARG A 19 -22.39 -6.73 -9.81
N VAL A 20 -23.04 -6.04 -8.88
CA VAL A 20 -22.91 -6.23 -7.43
C VAL A 20 -24.29 -6.60 -6.87
N ARG A 21 -24.33 -7.62 -6.01
CA ARG A 21 -25.55 -8.02 -5.29
C ARG A 21 -25.35 -7.80 -3.80
N LEU A 22 -26.27 -7.06 -3.19
CA LEU A 22 -26.31 -6.91 -1.74
C LEU A 22 -26.80 -8.23 -1.11
N ALA A 23 -26.01 -8.77 -0.17
CA ALA A 23 -26.23 -10.10 0.40
C ALA A 23 -27.52 -10.19 1.24
N ASP A 24 -27.97 -9.07 1.78
CA ASP A 24 -29.04 -8.95 2.77
C ASP A 24 -30.38 -8.48 2.19
N SER A 25 -30.39 -7.91 0.99
CA SER A 25 -31.54 -7.17 0.47
C SER A 25 -31.98 -7.58 -0.94
N GLY A 26 -31.33 -8.55 -1.59
CA GLY A 26 -31.69 -9.00 -2.94
C GLY A 26 -31.51 -7.95 -4.04
N VAL A 27 -31.25 -6.70 -3.66
CA VAL A 27 -30.94 -5.56 -4.52
C VAL A 27 -29.70 -5.86 -5.35
N VAL A 28 -29.78 -5.46 -6.61
CA VAL A 28 -28.72 -5.62 -7.60
C VAL A 28 -28.38 -4.25 -8.15
N VAL A 29 -27.09 -3.94 -8.14
CA VAL A 29 -26.53 -2.76 -8.79
C VAL A 29 -25.78 -3.23 -10.03
N GLU A 30 -26.18 -2.72 -11.20
CA GLU A 30 -25.59 -3.07 -12.51
C GLU A 30 -24.99 -1.81 -13.16
N GLY A 31 -23.86 -1.98 -13.83
CA GLY A 31 -23.08 -0.88 -14.40
C GLY A 31 -21.63 -1.30 -14.62
N ARG A 32 -20.79 -0.44 -15.21
CA ARG A 32 -19.36 -0.72 -15.35
C ARG A 32 -18.61 -0.03 -14.24
N PHE A 33 -18.04 -0.83 -13.34
CA PHE A 33 -17.25 -0.34 -12.21
C PHE A 33 -15.80 -0.81 -12.34
N GLU A 34 -14.86 0.10 -12.11
CA GLU A 34 -13.47 -0.27 -11.98
C GLU A 34 -13.24 -0.95 -10.62
N PRO A 35 -12.51 -2.07 -10.57
CA PRO A 35 -12.14 -2.68 -9.30
C PRO A 35 -11.25 -1.73 -8.49
N PRO A 36 -11.32 -1.74 -7.14
CA PRO A 36 -10.40 -0.97 -6.31
C PRO A 36 -8.94 -1.28 -6.65
N GLN A 37 -8.02 -0.33 -6.48
CA GLN A 37 -6.61 -0.49 -6.87
C GLN A 37 -5.93 -1.72 -6.24
N LEU A 38 -6.22 -2.00 -4.96
CA LEU A 38 -5.71 -3.21 -4.29
C LEU A 38 -6.18 -4.51 -4.97
N ALA A 39 -7.38 -4.49 -5.54
CA ALA A 39 -7.98 -5.60 -6.27
C ALA A 39 -7.40 -5.76 -7.70
N GLN A 40 -6.65 -4.76 -8.17
CA GLN A 40 -5.91 -4.81 -9.45
C GLN A 40 -4.50 -5.37 -9.29
N LEU A 41 -3.98 -5.49 -8.06
CA LEU A 41 -2.69 -6.12 -7.79
C LEU A 41 -2.73 -7.62 -8.12
N SER A 42 -1.57 -8.19 -8.44
CA SER A 42 -1.44 -9.66 -8.55
C SER A 42 -1.82 -10.35 -7.24
N VAL A 43 -2.27 -11.61 -7.31
CA VAL A 43 -2.61 -12.41 -6.12
C VAL A 43 -1.46 -12.43 -5.12
N ASP A 44 -0.23 -12.61 -5.61
CA ASP A 44 0.98 -12.62 -4.78
C ASP A 44 1.21 -11.30 -4.06
N ASP A 45 0.94 -10.17 -4.73
CA ASP A 45 1.09 -8.84 -4.13
C ASP A 45 -0.05 -8.52 -3.16
N GLN A 46 -1.28 -8.96 -3.42
CA GLN A 46 -2.39 -8.88 -2.46
C GLN A 46 -2.06 -9.65 -1.16
N VAL A 47 -1.52 -10.87 -1.29
CA VAL A 47 -1.08 -11.68 -0.14
C VAL A 47 0.07 -11.00 0.60
N PHE A 48 1.03 -10.43 -0.11
CA PHE A 48 2.14 -9.70 0.47
C PHE A 48 1.67 -8.49 1.29
N VAL A 49 0.73 -7.69 0.77
CA VAL A 49 0.14 -6.54 1.47
C VAL A 49 -0.62 -7.00 2.72
N ALA A 50 -1.43 -8.06 2.62
CA ALA A 50 -2.13 -8.62 3.78
C ALA A 50 -1.16 -9.09 4.89
N ALA A 51 -0.06 -9.73 4.50
CA ALA A 51 0.99 -10.16 5.44
C ALA A 51 1.69 -8.95 6.10
N PHE A 52 1.92 -7.87 5.35
CA PHE A 52 2.51 -6.63 5.88
C PHE A 52 1.61 -6.00 6.96
N LEU A 53 0.31 -5.91 6.71
CA LEU A 53 -0.67 -5.41 7.69
C LEU A 53 -0.73 -6.30 8.93
N ARG A 54 -0.74 -7.63 8.76
CA ARG A 54 -0.71 -8.59 9.86
C ARG A 54 0.57 -8.49 10.70
N SER A 55 1.68 -8.12 10.07
CA SER A 55 2.97 -7.87 10.74
C SER A 55 3.08 -6.46 11.32
N HIS A 56 1.98 -5.70 11.38
CA HIS A 56 1.94 -4.30 11.83
C HIS A 56 2.96 -3.40 11.11
N GLY A 57 3.24 -3.68 9.83
CA GLY A 57 4.20 -2.93 9.03
C GLY A 57 5.68 -3.30 9.27
N SER A 58 5.97 -4.36 10.03
CA SER A 58 7.35 -4.76 10.34
C SER A 58 8.06 -5.41 9.14
N ILE A 59 8.95 -4.66 8.48
CA ILE A 59 9.79 -5.17 7.38
C ILE A 59 10.68 -6.34 7.84
N LYS A 60 11.15 -6.30 9.09
CA LYS A 60 11.96 -7.38 9.68
C LYS A 60 11.16 -8.67 9.81
N GLU A 61 9.91 -8.59 10.25
CA GLU A 61 9.04 -9.76 10.36
C GLU A 61 8.65 -10.31 8.99
N MET A 62 8.34 -9.43 8.04
CA MET A 62 8.13 -9.80 6.64
C MET A 62 9.34 -10.55 6.07
N GLY A 63 10.57 -10.10 6.32
CA GLY A 63 11.77 -10.80 5.90
C GLY A 63 11.86 -12.24 6.43
N ARG A 64 11.40 -12.47 7.66
CA ARG A 64 11.32 -13.83 8.24
C ARG A 64 10.22 -14.67 7.62
N ILE A 65 9.01 -14.10 7.44
CA ILE A 65 7.85 -14.80 6.86
C ILE A 65 8.15 -15.26 5.43
N PHE A 66 8.74 -14.39 4.62
CA PHE A 66 9.01 -14.66 3.21
C PHE A 66 10.40 -15.27 2.97
N GLY A 67 11.24 -15.41 4.01
CA GLY A 67 12.58 -15.99 3.89
C GLY A 67 13.53 -15.17 3.01
N VAL A 68 13.36 -13.85 2.96
CA VAL A 68 14.13 -12.95 2.09
C VAL A 68 14.78 -11.80 2.87
N SER A 69 15.75 -11.15 2.23
CA SER A 69 16.48 -10.03 2.82
C SER A 69 15.59 -8.80 3.01
N TYR A 70 15.96 -7.94 3.96
CA TYR A 70 15.30 -6.65 4.17
C TYR A 70 15.25 -5.78 2.90
N PRO A 71 16.35 -5.63 2.11
CA PRO A 71 16.30 -4.93 0.82
C PRO A 71 15.25 -5.50 -0.15
N THR A 72 15.07 -6.83 -0.17
CA THR A 72 14.08 -7.49 -1.03
C THR A 72 12.65 -7.10 -0.65
N ILE A 73 12.33 -7.10 0.66
CA ILE A 73 11.01 -6.66 1.15
C ILE A 73 10.77 -5.19 0.79
N LYS A 74 11.75 -4.31 1.07
CA LYS A 74 11.64 -2.87 0.79
C LYS A 74 11.45 -2.58 -0.70
N SER A 75 12.21 -3.24 -1.57
CA SER A 75 12.06 -3.11 -3.02
C SER A 75 10.67 -3.54 -3.50
N ARG A 76 10.13 -4.63 -2.94
CA ARG A 76 8.78 -5.08 -3.27
C ARG A 76 7.70 -4.12 -2.78
N LEU A 77 7.83 -3.58 -1.57
CA LEU A 77 6.93 -2.54 -1.04
C LEU A 77 6.91 -1.31 -1.94
N ASN A 78 8.07 -0.80 -2.33
CA ASN A 78 8.17 0.35 -3.24
C ASN A 78 7.49 0.08 -4.58
N ARG A 79 7.76 -1.07 -5.21
CA ARG A 79 7.11 -1.46 -6.47
C ARG A 79 5.59 -1.51 -6.34
N ILE A 80 5.06 -2.07 -5.25
CA ILE A 80 3.61 -2.15 -5.04
C ILE A 80 3.04 -0.74 -4.78
N ALA A 81 3.74 0.09 -4.01
CA ALA A 81 3.31 1.46 -3.72
C ALA A 81 3.21 2.33 -4.99
N GLU A 82 4.09 2.13 -5.98
CA GLU A 82 4.02 2.81 -7.29
C GLU A 82 2.72 2.50 -8.08
N HIS A 83 2.03 1.39 -7.77
CA HIS A 83 0.76 1.02 -8.41
C HIS A 83 -0.46 1.50 -7.63
N LEU A 84 -0.25 2.06 -6.44
CA LEU A 84 -1.30 2.61 -5.61
C LEU A 84 -1.20 4.13 -5.74
N ASP A 85 -2.21 4.75 -6.36
CA ASP A 85 -2.34 6.20 -6.39
C ASP A 85 -2.66 6.68 -4.97
N PHE A 86 -1.63 6.84 -4.16
CA PHE A 86 -1.74 7.57 -2.93
C PHE A 86 -1.95 9.05 -3.30
N VAL A 87 -3.08 9.62 -2.84
CA VAL A 87 -3.04 11.04 -2.46
C VAL A 87 -1.89 11.12 -1.47
N ASP A 88 -0.88 11.93 -1.77
CA ASP A 88 0.32 12.13 -0.97
C ASP A 88 -0.08 12.44 0.48
N VAL A 89 -0.30 11.39 1.28
CA VAL A 89 -0.51 11.42 2.71
C VAL A 89 0.81 10.98 3.33
N ASP A 90 1.90 11.59 2.89
CA ASP A 90 2.96 11.83 3.84
C ASP A 90 2.36 12.87 4.80
N PRO A 91 1.95 12.49 6.03
CA PRO A 91 1.65 13.51 7.02
C PRO A 91 2.89 14.40 7.09
N ALA A 92 2.70 15.72 7.14
CA ALA A 92 3.81 16.66 7.28
C ALA A 92 4.78 16.10 8.35
N PRO A 93 6.10 16.05 8.06
CA PRO A 93 7.06 15.37 8.90
C PRO A 93 6.89 15.86 10.33
N THR A 94 6.75 14.92 11.27
CA THR A 94 6.56 15.32 12.67
C THR A 94 7.79 16.05 13.16
N GLY A 95 7.66 16.89 14.19
CA GLY A 95 8.83 17.59 14.72
C GLY A 95 9.96 16.65 15.18
N ALA A 96 9.64 15.40 15.53
CA ALA A 96 10.64 14.37 15.83
C ALA A 96 11.44 13.94 14.58
N ASP A 97 10.77 13.80 13.43
CA ASP A 97 11.40 13.42 12.16
C ASP A 97 12.34 14.51 11.64
N VAL A 98 11.94 15.78 11.79
CA VAL A 98 12.77 16.95 11.43
C VAL A 98 14.04 16.99 12.30
N VAL A 99 13.92 16.77 13.61
CA VAL A 99 15.06 16.76 14.54
C VAL A 99 16.02 15.61 14.24
N ASP A 100 15.52 14.43 13.90
CA ASP A 100 16.35 13.29 13.57
C ASP A 100 17.08 13.44 12.23
N ARG A 101 16.44 14.06 11.21
CA ARG A 101 17.09 14.44 9.94
C ARG A 101 18.20 15.48 10.15
N LEU A 102 17.98 16.46 11.04
CA LEU A 102 19.00 17.43 11.44
C LEU A 102 20.19 16.76 12.13
N ARG A 103 19.94 15.83 13.06
CA ARG A 103 21.00 15.06 13.74
C ARG A 103 21.84 14.22 12.80
N ARG A 104 21.24 13.67 11.74
CA ARG A 104 21.93 12.91 10.69
C ARG A 104 22.65 13.80 9.67
N GLY A 105 22.48 15.12 9.74
CA GLY A 105 23.07 16.08 8.80
C GLY A 105 22.42 16.06 7.42
N GLU A 106 21.20 15.50 7.32
CA GLU A 106 20.44 15.40 6.07
C GLU A 106 19.77 16.75 5.71
N ILE A 107 19.57 17.61 6.70
CA ILE A 107 19.08 18.98 6.56
C ILE A 107 19.89 19.93 7.45
N SER A 108 19.96 21.19 7.07
CA SER A 108 20.54 22.27 7.86
C SER A 108 19.62 22.70 9.00
N ALA A 109 20.19 23.36 10.00
CA ALA A 109 19.42 23.94 11.12
C ALA A 109 18.37 24.96 10.63
N GLN A 110 18.65 25.65 9.52
CA GLN A 110 17.75 26.65 8.95
C GLN A 110 16.56 25.99 8.22
N GLU A 111 16.81 24.88 7.51
CA GLU A 111 15.75 24.07 6.88
C GLU A 111 14.87 23.41 7.94
N ALA A 112 15.46 22.87 9.00
CA ALA A 112 14.73 22.29 10.12
C ALA A 112 13.79 23.31 10.80
N LEU A 113 14.24 24.55 10.98
CA LEU A 113 13.42 25.62 11.57
C LEU A 113 12.21 25.96 10.69
N ALA A 114 12.42 26.08 9.37
CA ALA A 114 11.37 26.41 8.42
C ALA A 114 10.33 25.28 8.27
N GLU A 115 10.72 24.02 8.44
CA GLU A 115 9.80 22.87 8.44
C GLU A 115 8.97 22.82 9.73
N LEU A 116 9.54 23.16 10.89
CA LEU A 116 8.84 23.20 12.17
C LEU A 116 7.85 24.38 12.30
N GLU A 117 8.13 25.52 11.68
CA GLU A 117 7.23 26.69 11.68
C GLU A 117 5.99 26.51 10.79
N LYS A 118 6.02 25.54 9.87
CA LYS A 118 4.92 25.25 8.92
C LYS A 118 4.00 24.12 9.37
N SER A 119 4.33 23.41 10.45
CA SER A 119 3.55 22.29 11.00
C SER A 119 2.54 22.73 12.05
#